data_AF-A0A1G4Y5X2-F1
#
_entry.id   AF-A0A1G4Y5X2-F1
#
_cell.length_a   1.000
_cell.length_b   1.000
_cell.length_c   1.000
_cell.angle_alpha   90.00
_cell.angle_beta   90.00
_cell.angle_gamma   90.00
#
_symmetry.space_group_name_H-M   'P 1'
#
loop_
_entity.id
_entity.type
_entity.pdbx_description
1 polymer ?
#
loop_
_entity_poly.entity_id
_entity_poly.type
_entity_poly.pdbx_seq_one_letter_code
_entity_poly.pdbx_strand_id
1 'polypeptide(L)'
;MQHGQSPTTATRARRGLQHFRLADITVQVPFGATEDARIGLLRAAGVPLDEAGEVSRGFLFECASRKLECDTVLRWFDEGSIGRMHGAGAASEPLEREPAAPVSQSRMP
;
A
#
# COMPACT_ATOMS: atom_id res chain seq x y z
N MET A 1 -39.39 43.03 16.84
CA MET A 1 -38.76 41.92 17.58
C MET A 1 -37.93 41.12 16.58
N GLN A 2 -36.60 41.26 16.62
CA GLN A 2 -35.69 40.56 15.70
C GLN A 2 -35.10 39.37 16.45
N HIS A 3 -35.37 38.14 16.00
CA HIS A 3 -34.71 36.96 16.52
C HIS A 3 -33.37 36.79 15.80
N GLY A 4 -32.29 37.08 16.51
CA GLY A 4 -30.92 36.77 16.07
C GLY A 4 -30.70 35.27 16.10
N GLN A 5 -30.49 34.67 14.93
CA GLN A 5 -29.96 33.31 14.83
C GLN A 5 -28.45 33.41 14.75
N SER A 6 -27.77 33.04 15.84
CA SER A 6 -26.34 32.80 15.86
C SER A 6 -26.02 31.63 14.92
N PRO A 7 -25.10 31.78 13.94
CA PRO A 7 -24.60 30.62 13.22
C PRO A 7 -23.72 29.82 14.17
N THR A 8 -24.22 28.67 14.63
CA THR A 8 -23.38 27.67 15.29
C THR A 8 -22.36 27.19 14.28
N THR A 9 -21.11 27.60 14.46
CA THR A 9 -19.96 27.03 13.77
C THR A 9 -19.78 25.61 14.26
N ALA A 10 -20.54 24.69 13.67
CA ALA A 10 -20.25 23.28 13.74
C ALA A 10 -18.96 23.05 12.96
N THR A 11 -17.83 23.13 13.66
CA THR A 11 -16.55 22.64 13.18
C THR A 11 -16.73 21.16 12.89
N ARG A 12 -17.04 20.85 11.62
CA ARG A 12 -16.99 19.48 11.09
C ARG A 12 -15.53 19.07 11.21
N ALA A 13 -15.21 18.39 12.31
CA ALA A 13 -13.93 17.76 12.51
C ALA A 13 -13.58 17.04 11.21
N ARG A 14 -12.52 17.50 10.56
CA ARG A 14 -11.96 16.83 9.40
C ARG A 14 -11.53 15.45 9.92
N ARG A 15 -12.38 14.44 9.73
CA ARG A 15 -11.97 13.04 9.87
C ARG A 15 -10.69 12.96 9.04
N GLY A 16 -9.57 12.68 9.69
CA GLY A 16 -8.28 12.57 9.03
C GLY A 16 -8.43 11.71 7.79
N LEU A 17 -7.69 12.05 6.73
CA LEU A 17 -7.64 11.27 5.50
C LEU A 17 -7.34 9.82 5.90
N GLN A 18 -8.36 8.97 5.86
CA GLN A 18 -8.13 7.53 6.00
C GLN A 18 -7.38 7.13 4.74
N HIS A 19 -6.09 6.83 4.90
CA HIS A 19 -5.28 6.27 3.82
C HIS A 19 -5.76 4.85 3.57
N PHE A 20 -6.68 4.68 2.61
CA PHE A 20 -7.08 3.38 2.12
C PHE A 20 -6.01 2.90 1.13
N ARG A 21 -5.41 1.74 1.41
CA ARG A 21 -4.48 1.10 0.47
C ARG A 21 -5.27 0.35 -0.60
N LEU A 22 -4.88 0.57 -1.86
CA LEU A 22 -5.38 -0.22 -2.97
C LEU A 22 -4.62 -1.55 -3.05
N ALA A 23 -5.34 -2.62 -3.41
CA ALA A 23 -4.74 -3.92 -3.67
C ALA A 23 -3.87 -3.86 -4.92
N ASP A 24 -2.74 -4.57 -4.90
CA ASP A 24 -1.84 -4.65 -6.05
C ASP A 24 -2.46 -5.57 -7.14
N ILE A 25 -3.18 -6.62 -6.74
CA ILE A 25 -3.95 -7.50 -7.63
C ILE A 25 -5.35 -7.70 -7.04
N THR A 26 -6.38 -7.65 -7.90
CA THR A 26 -7.76 -7.99 -7.53
C THR A 26 -8.28 -9.08 -8.47
N VAL A 27 -8.77 -10.18 -7.90
CA VAL A 27 -9.29 -11.34 -8.64
C VAL A 27 -10.75 -11.57 -8.23
N GLN A 28 -11.61 -11.76 -9.22
CA GLN A 28 -12.99 -12.20 -9.01
C GLN A 28 -13.06 -13.71 -9.25
N VAL A 29 -13.49 -14.44 -8.22
CA VAL A 29 -13.67 -15.89 -8.26
C VAL A 29 -15.16 -16.17 -8.41
N PRO A 30 -15.60 -16.82 -9.50
CA PRO A 30 -17.00 -17.15 -9.70
C PRO A 30 -17.57 -17.97 -8.55
N PHE A 31 -18.83 -17.72 -8.20
CA PHE A 31 -19.53 -18.56 -7.23
C PHE A 31 -19.49 -20.04 -7.64
N GLY A 32 -19.23 -20.93 -6.68
CA GLY A 32 -19.15 -22.37 -6.91
C GLY A 32 -17.85 -22.84 -7.60
N ALA A 33 -16.87 -21.96 -7.81
CA ALA A 33 -15.55 -22.36 -8.28
C ALA A 33 -14.91 -23.37 -7.30
N THR A 34 -14.26 -24.40 -7.84
CA THR A 34 -13.46 -25.34 -7.05
C THR A 34 -12.18 -24.66 -6.54
N GLU A 35 -11.52 -25.26 -5.55
CA GLU A 35 -10.22 -24.78 -5.07
C GLU A 35 -9.18 -24.75 -6.20
N ASP A 36 -9.12 -25.79 -7.05
CA ASP A 36 -8.22 -25.80 -8.22
C ASP A 36 -8.50 -24.63 -9.18
N ALA A 37 -9.77 -24.32 -9.44
CA ALA A 37 -10.16 -23.19 -10.28
C ALA A 37 -9.76 -21.85 -9.64
N ARG A 38 -9.93 -21.72 -8.31
CA ARG A 38 -9.48 -20.56 -7.54
C ARG A 38 -7.97 -20.38 -7.61
N ILE A 39 -7.19 -21.44 -7.38
CA ILE A 39 -5.72 -21.43 -7.50
C ILE A 39 -5.31 -21.05 -8.94
N GLY A 40 -5.97 -21.63 -9.95
CA GLY A 40 -5.73 -21.31 -11.35
C GLY A 40 -5.96 -19.84 -11.68
N LEU A 41 -7.04 -19.24 -11.19
CA LEU A 41 -7.33 -17.81 -11.36
C LEU A 41 -6.29 -16.92 -10.67
N LEU A 42 -5.88 -17.28 -9.45
CA LEU A 42 -4.84 -16.54 -8.72
C LEU A 42 -3.49 -16.57 -9.45
N ARG A 43 -3.07 -17.76 -9.94
CA ARG A 43 -1.85 -17.89 -10.75
C ARG A 43 -1.94 -17.11 -12.06
N ALA A 44 -3.08 -17.19 -12.76
CA ALA A 44 -3.29 -16.45 -14.00
C ALA A 44 -3.27 -14.93 -13.80
N ALA A 45 -3.71 -14.46 -12.63
CA ALA A 45 -3.64 -13.05 -12.26
C ALA A 45 -2.23 -12.58 -11.82
N GLY A 46 -1.26 -13.50 -11.69
CA GLY A 46 0.11 -13.19 -11.29
C GLY A 46 0.31 -13.11 -9.77
N VAL A 47 -0.61 -13.67 -8.98
CA VAL A 47 -0.40 -13.79 -7.53
C VAL A 47 0.71 -14.82 -7.27
N PRO A 48 1.73 -14.49 -6.46
CA PRO A 48 2.80 -15.43 -6.13
C PRO A 48 2.25 -16.52 -5.21
N LEU A 49 2.06 -17.71 -5.77
CA LEU A 49 1.69 -18.92 -5.04
C LEU A 49 2.86 -19.90 -5.00
N ASP A 50 2.87 -20.79 -4.04
CA ASP A 50 3.75 -21.96 -4.01
C ASP A 50 3.16 -23.16 -4.78
N GLU A 51 3.86 -24.29 -4.71
CA GLU A 51 3.44 -25.54 -5.37
C GLU A 51 2.12 -26.09 -4.81
N ALA A 52 1.82 -25.84 -3.53
CA ALA A 52 0.57 -26.23 -2.88
C ALA A 52 -0.60 -25.30 -3.21
N GLY A 53 -0.33 -24.13 -3.82
CA GLY A 53 -1.35 -23.12 -4.14
C GLY A 53 -1.53 -22.08 -3.04
N GLU A 54 -0.68 -22.10 -2.01
CA GLU A 54 -0.69 -21.12 -0.93
C GLU A 54 0.11 -19.87 -1.33
N VAL A 55 -0.26 -18.73 -0.77
CA VAL A 55 0.40 -17.46 -1.09
C VAL A 55 1.83 -17.47 -0.53
N SER A 56 2.82 -17.43 -1.41
CA SER A 56 4.24 -17.50 -1.04
C SER A 56 4.83 -16.16 -0.63
N ARG A 57 4.18 -15.05 -1.01
CA ARG A 57 4.58 -13.68 -0.65
C ARG A 57 3.38 -12.73 -0.60
N GLY A 58 3.41 -11.79 0.36
CA GLY A 58 2.34 -10.81 0.51
C GLY A 58 1.12 -11.36 1.25
N PHE A 59 0.00 -10.66 1.12
CA PHE A 59 -1.22 -10.96 1.86
C PHE A 59 -2.42 -11.03 0.92
N LEU A 60 -3.22 -12.08 1.05
CA LEU A 60 -4.47 -12.24 0.31
C LEU A 60 -5.66 -12.03 1.26
N PHE A 61 -6.49 -11.05 0.92
CA PHE A 61 -7.71 -10.75 1.65
C PHE A 61 -8.92 -11.19 0.84
N GLU A 62 -9.79 -11.97 1.47
CA GLU A 62 -11.06 -12.37 0.88
C GLU A 62 -12.17 -11.40 1.28
N CYS A 63 -12.77 -10.73 0.31
CA CYS A 63 -13.98 -9.95 0.50
C CYS A 63 -15.19 -10.85 0.24
N ALA A 64 -15.61 -11.57 1.28
CA ALA A 64 -16.82 -12.37 1.24
C ALA A 64 -18.04 -11.44 1.12
N SER A 65 -18.81 -11.61 0.05
CA SER A 65 -20.13 -10.98 -0.06
C SER A 65 -21.10 -11.64 0.92
N ARG A 66 -22.03 -10.86 1.48
CA ARG A 66 -23.02 -11.35 2.47
C ARG A 66 -24.15 -12.19 1.85
N LYS A 67 -24.19 -12.37 0.52
CA LYS A 67 -25.20 -13.21 -0.13
C LYS A 67 -24.58 -14.58 -0.43
N LEU A 68 -25.40 -15.62 -0.35
CA LEU A 68 -24.93 -17.01 -0.46
C LEU A 68 -24.46 -17.41 -1.86
N GLU A 69 -24.85 -16.68 -2.91
CA GLU A 69 -24.61 -17.06 -4.31
C GLU A 69 -24.00 -15.89 -5.08
N CYS A 70 -22.81 -15.46 -4.67
CA CYS A 70 -22.09 -14.43 -5.41
C CYS A 70 -20.61 -14.69 -5.44
N ASP A 71 -19.99 -14.11 -6.47
CA ASP A 71 -18.57 -14.16 -6.68
C ASP A 71 -17.81 -13.60 -5.50
N THR A 72 -16.70 -14.26 -5.18
CA THR A 72 -15.78 -13.83 -4.14
C THR A 72 -14.73 -12.92 -4.74
N VAL A 73 -14.49 -11.77 -4.11
CA VAL A 73 -13.42 -10.86 -4.54
C VAL A 73 -12.21 -11.07 -3.65
N LEU A 74 -11.11 -11.53 -4.23
CA LEU A 74 -9.82 -11.70 -3.58
C LEU A 74 -8.92 -10.51 -3.89
N ARG A 75 -8.29 -9.96 -2.87
CA ARG A 75 -7.42 -8.77 -2.97
C ARG A 75 -6.05 -9.11 -2.43
N TRP A 76 -5.05 -9.14 -3.31
CA TRP A 76 -3.67 -9.40 -2.93
C TRP A 76 -2.88 -8.10 -2.77
N PHE A 77 -2.01 -8.09 -1.77
CA PHE A 77 -1.15 -6.97 -1.41
C PHE A 77 0.29 -7.44 -1.32
N ASP A 78 1.17 -6.81 -2.07
CA ASP A 78 2.60 -7.11 -2.02
C ASP A 78 3.20 -6.64 -0.69
N GLU A 79 4.01 -7.48 -0.06
CA GLU A 79 4.68 -7.16 1.21
C GLU A 79 5.72 -6.02 1.04
N GLY A 80 6.42 -5.99 -0.09
CA GLY A 80 7.40 -4.93 -0.39
C GLY A 80 6.75 -3.57 -0.66
N SER A 81 5.48 -3.56 -1.06
CA SER A 81 4.68 -2.37 -1.31
C SER A 81 4.11 -1.75 -0.01
N ILE A 82 4.04 -2.51 1.10
CA ILE A 82 3.49 -2.00 2.40
C ILE A 82 4.41 -0.93 3.02
N GLY A 83 5.73 -1.09 2.88
CA GLY A 83 6.72 -0.16 3.42
C GLY A 83 6.96 1.08 2.57
N ARG A 84 6.64 1.04 1.27
CA ARG A 84 7.02 2.11 0.32
C ARG A 84 6.12 3.36 0.40
N MET A 85 4.94 3.26 1.00
CA MET A 85 4.07 4.42 1.26
C MET A 85 4.41 5.17 2.55
N HIS A 86 5.18 4.59 3.47
CA HIS A 86 5.74 5.29 4.63
C HIS A 86 7.09 5.92 4.24
N GLY A 87 7.04 7.07 3.56
CA GLY A 87 8.20 7.96 3.49
C GLY A 87 9.09 7.84 2.25
N ALA A 88 8.53 8.08 1.05
CA ALA A 88 9.30 8.76 0.01
C ALA A 88 9.53 10.22 0.45
N GLY A 89 10.42 10.40 1.42
CA GLY A 89 10.67 11.67 2.10
C GLY A 89 11.88 11.62 3.03
N ALA A 90 12.95 10.91 2.63
CA ALA A 90 14.28 11.02 3.24
C ALA A 90 15.33 10.41 2.31
N ALA A 91 15.37 10.88 1.05
CA ALA A 91 16.64 10.89 0.32
C ALA A 91 17.31 12.23 0.65
N SER A 92 17.83 12.35 1.88
CA SER A 92 18.89 13.32 2.13
C SER A 92 20.12 12.69 1.48
N GLU A 93 20.47 13.16 0.29
CA GLU A 93 21.77 12.87 -0.29
C GLU A 93 22.85 13.28 0.72
N PRO A 94 23.77 12.39 1.13
CA PRO A 94 25.00 12.81 1.76
C PRO A 94 26.10 12.63 0.72
N LEU A 95 26.20 13.55 -0.23
CA LEU A 95 27.35 13.59 -1.14
C LEU A 95 27.78 15.02 -1.50
N GLU A 96 27.97 15.85 -0.49
CA GLU A 96 29.03 16.87 -0.54
C GLU A 96 29.98 16.65 0.64
N ARG A 97 30.93 15.73 0.45
CA ARG A 97 32.24 15.91 1.05
C ARG A 97 33.13 16.52 -0.04
N GLU A 98 33.20 17.84 0.00
CA GLU A 98 34.23 18.67 -0.61
C GLU A 98 35.59 17.95 -0.61
N PRO A 99 36.30 17.86 -1.75
CA PRO A 99 37.68 17.36 -1.74
C PRO A 99 38.54 18.35 -0.98
N ALA A 100 38.97 17.98 0.22
CA ALA A 100 39.99 18.72 0.96
C ALA A 100 41.24 18.83 0.09
N ALA A 101 41.51 20.05 -0.38
CA ALA A 101 42.72 20.39 -1.11
C ALA A 101 43.96 19.94 -0.32
N PRO A 102 45.01 19.43 -0.97
CA PRO A 102 46.26 19.14 -0.29
C PRO A 102 46.86 20.46 0.21
N VAL A 103 46.99 20.60 1.54
CA VAL A 103 47.72 21.71 2.15
C VAL A 103 49.20 21.60 1.72
N SER A 104 49.57 22.39 0.72
CA SER A 104 50.96 22.55 0.29
C SER A 104 51.65 23.65 1.08
N GLN A 105 52.53 23.20 1.97
CA GLN A 105 53.88 23.68 2.24
C GLN A 105 54.13 25.19 2.46
N SER A 106 54.68 25.50 3.62
CA SER A 106 55.74 26.52 3.75
C SER A 106 56.75 26.06 4.78
N ARG A 107 57.83 25.44 4.30
CA ARG A 107 59.10 25.30 5.03
C ARG A 107 60.17 25.89 4.13
N MET A 108 60.61 27.09 4.44
CA MET A 108 61.85 27.65 3.90
C MET A 108 62.94 27.58 4.99
N PRO A 109 64.20 27.33 4.60
CA PRO A 109 65.34 27.19 5.50
C PRO A 109 65.77 28.51 6.17
#